data_AF-A0A2N6FX01-F1
#
_entry.id   AF-A0A2N6FX01-F1
#
_cell.length_a   1.000
_cell.length_b   1.000
_cell.length_c   1.000
_cell.angle_alpha   90.00
_cell.angle_beta   90.00
_cell.angle_gamma   90.00
#
_symmetry.space_group_name_H-M   'P 1'
#
loop_
_entity.id
_entity.type
_entity.pdbx_description
1 polymer ?
#
loop_
_entity_poly.entity_id
_entity_poly.type
_entity_poly.pdbx_seq_one_letter_code
_entity_poly.pdbx_strand_id
1 'polypeptide(L)' 'MKKILLVVVAMVTMMAMVVGCVNRIPVYSPRQTDTQAHREARAPQDCLDCHDLSQRPSHAPSDDCLQCHKITKGN' A
#
# COMPACT_ATOMS: atom_id res chain seq x y z
N MET A 1 18.02 -17.84 30.95
CA MET A 1 18.09 -16.54 30.24
C MET A 1 18.25 -16.68 28.73
N LYS A 2 19.32 -17.31 28.18
CA LYS A 2 19.48 -17.51 26.71
C LYS A 2 18.30 -18.21 26.01
N LYS A 3 17.70 -19.22 26.65
CA LYS A 3 16.53 -19.94 26.10
C LYS A 3 15.29 -19.06 26.00
N ILE A 4 15.10 -18.14 26.95
CA ILE A 4 13.95 -17.21 26.96
C ILE A 4 14.15 -16.15 25.88
N LEU A 5 15.37 -15.63 25.72
CA LEU A 5 15.71 -14.69 24.66
C LEU A 5 15.45 -15.27 23.26
N LEU A 6 15.83 -16.52 23.02
CA LEU A 6 15.58 -17.22 21.74
C LEU A 6 14.09 -17.38 21.42
N VAL A 7 13.28 -17.71 22.43
CA VAL A 7 11.82 -17.86 22.25
C VAL A 7 11.15 -16.52 21.94
N VAL A 8 11.57 -15.44 22.63
CA VAL A 8 11.05 -14.10 22.38
C VAL A 8 11.41 -13.62 20.97
N VAL A 9 12.67 -13.80 20.54
CA VAL A 9 13.09 -13.46 19.19
C VAL A 9 12.27 -14.24 18.16
N ALA A 10 12.16 -15.56 18.31
CA ALA A 10 11.39 -16.39 17.39
C ALA A 10 9.91 -15.98 17.28
N MET A 11 9.27 -15.65 18.41
CA MET A 11 7.88 -15.15 18.41
C MET A 11 7.75 -13.81 17.69
N VAL A 12 8.66 -12.87 17.93
CA VAL A 12 8.64 -11.56 17.26
C VAL A 12 8.83 -11.70 15.75
N THR A 13 9.77 -12.53 15.29
CA THR A 13 9.99 -12.75 13.86
C THR A 13 8.78 -13.41 13.19
N MET A 14 8.18 -14.40 13.85
CA MET A 14 6.98 -15.09 13.32
C MET A 14 5.80 -14.14 13.22
N MET A 15 5.62 -13.26 14.21
CA MET A 15 4.55 -12.26 14.23
C MET A 15 4.74 -11.19 13.13
N ALA A 16 5.98 -10.80 12.82
CA ALA A 16 6.27 -9.89 11.71
C ALA A 16 5.94 -10.48 10.33
N MET A 17 6.07 -11.81 10.16
CA MET A 17 5.76 -12.49 8.89
C MET A 17 4.25 -12.47 8.57
N VAL A 18 3.38 -12.49 9.59
CA VAL A 18 1.92 -12.49 9.39
C VAL A 18 1.38 -11.11 8.98
N VAL A 19 2.06 -10.02 9.34
CA VAL A 19 1.64 -8.65 8.96
C VAL A 19 2.04 -8.29 7.53
N GLY A 20 3.02 -9.00 6.95
CA GLY A 20 3.53 -8.76 5.60
C GLY A 20 2.62 -9.22 4.45
N CYS A 21 1.59 -10.04 4.73
CA CYS A 21 0.62 -10.50 3.73
C CYS A 21 -0.52 -9.49 3.56
N VAL A 22 -0.21 -8.26 3.19
CA VAL A 22 -1.25 -7.32 2.76
C VAL A 22 -1.77 -7.73 1.38
N ASN A 23 -3.08 -7.96 1.26
CA ASN A 23 -3.80 -8.40 0.05
C ASN A 23 -3.79 -7.40 -1.12
N ARG A 24 -2.82 -6.47 -1.17
CA ARG A 24 -2.73 -5.41 -2.17
C ARG A 24 -1.70 -5.80 -3.22
N ILE A 25 -2.14 -6.62 -4.19
CA ILE A 25 -1.31 -7.08 -5.30
C ILE A 25 -1.38 -6.03 -6.43
N PRO A 26 -0.29 -5.31 -6.77
CA PRO A 26 -0.30 -4.19 -7.71
C PRO A 26 -0.93 -4.51 -9.08
N VAL A 27 -0.68 -5.72 -9.60
CA VAL A 27 -1.15 -6.15 -10.93
C VAL A 27 -2.68 -6.20 -11.02
N TYR A 28 -3.37 -6.50 -9.92
CA TYR A 28 -4.84 -6.58 -9.87
C TYR A 28 -5.50 -5.28 -9.44
N SER A 29 -4.72 -4.26 -9.10
CA SER A 29 -5.29 -2.97 -8.73
C SER A 29 -5.88 -2.26 -9.96
N PRO A 30 -6.99 -1.53 -9.79
CA PRO A 30 -7.52 -0.66 -10.84
C PRO A 30 -6.46 0.30 -11.36
N ARG A 31 -6.36 0.42 -12.69
CA ARG A 31 -5.45 1.35 -13.33
C ARG A 31 -6.04 2.75 -13.41
N GLN A 32 -5.18 3.75 -13.34
CA GLN A 32 -5.56 5.15 -13.52
C GLN A 32 -5.75 5.45 -15.01
N THR A 33 -6.75 6.28 -15.31
CA THR A 33 -6.92 6.88 -16.63
C THR A 33 -5.78 7.86 -16.90
N ASP A 34 -5.25 7.88 -18.13
CA ASP A 34 -4.11 8.74 -18.50
C ASP A 34 -4.54 10.21 -18.71
N THR A 35 -4.76 10.94 -17.62
CA THR A 35 -5.07 12.37 -17.62
C THR A 35 -3.86 13.19 -17.17
N GLN A 36 -3.86 14.49 -17.46
CA GLN A 36 -2.81 15.39 -16.99
C GLN A 36 -2.68 15.38 -15.46
N ALA A 37 -3.80 15.44 -14.74
CA ALA A 37 -3.81 15.41 -13.28
C ALA A 37 -3.14 14.14 -12.72
N HIS A 38 -3.43 12.96 -13.26
CA HIS A 38 -2.79 11.73 -12.81
C HIS A 38 -1.30 11.65 -13.16
N ARG A 39 -0.87 12.24 -14.29
CA ARG A 39 0.55 12.31 -14.68
C ARG A 39 1.36 13.25 -13.78
N GLU A 40 0.72 14.28 -13.24
CA GLU A 40 1.36 15.28 -12.39
C GLU A 40 1.43 14.86 -10.92
N ALA A 41 0.60 13.91 -10.48
CA ALA A 41 0.66 13.34 -9.13
C ALA A 41 1.99 12.62 -8.87
N ARG A 42 2.67 13.00 -7.78
CA ARG A 42 3.96 12.45 -7.35
C ARG A 42 3.95 11.88 -5.94
N ALA A 43 2.94 12.23 -5.14
CA ALA A 43 2.80 11.78 -3.77
C ALA A 43 1.36 11.31 -3.48
N PRO A 44 1.16 10.48 -2.44
CA PRO A 44 -0.17 10.09 -1.99
C PRO A 44 -1.08 11.27 -1.68
N GLN A 45 -0.50 12.36 -1.17
CA GLN A 45 -1.25 13.57 -0.82
C GLN A 45 -1.95 14.20 -2.04
N ASP A 46 -1.31 14.19 -3.21
CA ASP A 46 -1.90 14.71 -4.45
C ASP A 46 -3.16 13.93 -4.86
N CYS A 47 -3.24 12.66 -4.46
CA CYS A 47 -4.43 11.83 -4.68
C CYS A 47 -5.55 12.21 -3.70
N LEU A 48 -5.20 12.51 -2.45
CA LEU A 48 -6.15 12.85 -1.38
C LEU A 48 -6.81 14.22 -1.55
N ASP A 49 -6.24 15.10 -2.37
CA ASP A 49 -6.86 16.39 -2.70
C ASP A 49 -8.22 16.23 -3.41
N CYS A 50 -8.42 15.09 -4.09
CA CYS A 50 -9.66 14.76 -4.80
C CYS A 50 -10.32 13.44 -4.32
N HIS A 51 -9.53 12.49 -3.81
CA HIS A 51 -10.02 11.15 -3.44
C HIS A 51 -10.17 10.97 -1.93
N ASP A 52 -11.41 10.78 -1.50
CA ASP A 52 -11.73 10.45 -0.12
C ASP A 52 -11.57 8.94 0.16
N LEU A 53 -10.82 8.62 1.22
CA LEU A 53 -10.60 7.25 1.69
C LEU A 53 -11.55 6.83 2.82
N SER A 54 -12.46 7.69 3.28
CA SER A 54 -13.40 7.38 4.38
C SER A 54 -14.21 6.10 4.14
N GLN A 55 -14.50 5.78 2.87
CA GLN A 55 -15.23 4.59 2.46
C GLN A 55 -14.32 3.42 1.99
N ARG A 56 -13.01 3.52 2.25
CA ARG A 56 -12.00 2.53 1.82
C ARG A 56 -11.25 2.01 3.05
N PRO A 57 -11.87 1.13 3.87
CA PRO A 57 -11.25 0.62 5.11
C PRO A 57 -9.98 -0.20 4.86
N SER A 58 -9.78 -0.65 3.61
CA SER A 58 -8.58 -1.35 3.17
C SER A 58 -7.44 -0.40 2.78
N HIS A 59 -7.58 0.92 2.97
CA HIS A 59 -6.57 1.94 2.67
C HIS A 59 -6.35 2.88 3.86
N ALA A 60 -5.10 3.28 4.06
CA ALA A 60 -4.69 4.33 4.98
C ALA A 60 -4.28 5.57 4.19
N PRO A 61 -4.43 6.79 4.74
CA PRO A 61 -3.97 8.03 4.09
C PRO A 61 -2.46 8.04 3.76
N SER A 62 -1.67 7.24 4.47
CA SER A 62 -0.22 7.11 4.26
C SER A 62 0.16 6.08 3.21
N ASP A 63 -0.79 5.38 2.58
CA ASP A 63 -0.50 4.38 1.57
C ASP A 63 0.10 5.01 0.31
N ASP A 64 1.11 4.37 -0.28
CA ASP A 64 1.61 4.78 -1.60
C ASP A 64 0.63 4.34 -2.71
N CYS A 65 -0.30 5.24 -3.05
CA CYS A 65 -1.29 5.01 -4.10
C CYS A 65 -0.63 4.64 -5.44
N LEU A 66 0.50 5.27 -5.75
CA LEU A 66 1.21 5.14 -7.02
C LEU A 66 1.98 3.82 -7.10
N GLN A 67 2.24 3.14 -5.98
CA GLN A 67 2.86 1.80 -5.99
C GLN A 67 1.96 0.79 -6.73
N CYS A 68 0.66 0.84 -6.49
CA CYS A 68 -0.32 -0.09 -7.05
C CYS A 68 -1.04 0.51 -8.26
N HIS A 69 -1.66 1.69 -8.10
CA HIS A 69 -2.53 2.29 -9.09
C HIS A 69 -1.73 3.02 -10.18
N LYS A 70 -1.12 2.25 -11.09
CA LYS A 70 -0.37 2.81 -12.22
C LYS A 70 -1.30 3.35 -13.31
N ILE A 71 -0.84 4.38 -14.01
CA ILE A 71 -1.46 4.86 -15.25
C ILE A 71 -1.39 3.76 -16.32
N THR A 72 -2.52 3.51 -16.99
CA THR A 72 -2.53 2.68 -18.20
C THR A 72 -1.89 3.46 -19.34
N LYS A 73 -0.70 3.04 -19.79
CA LYS A 73 -0.13 3.54 -21.04
C LYS A 73 -0.64 2.67 -22.19
N GLY A 74 -1.71 3.10 -22.83
CA GLY A 74 -2.25 2.43 -24.01
C GLY A 74 -3.68 2.84 -24.32
N ASN A 75 -3.84 3.59 -25.41
CA ASN A 75 -4.73 3.22 -26.51
C ASN A 75 -3.88 3.20 -27.78
#